data_AF-A0A7S0DQG9-F1
#
_entry.id   AF-A0A7S0DQG9-F1
#
_cell.length_a   1.000
_cell.length_b   1.000
_cell.length_c   1.000
_cell.angle_alpha   90.00
_cell.angle_beta   90.00
_cell.angle_gamma   90.00
#
_symmetry.space_group_name_H-M   'P 1'
#
loop_
_entity.id
_entity.type
_entity.pdbx_description
1 polymer ?
#
loop_
_entity_poly.entity_id
_entity_poly.type
_entity_poly.pdbx_seq_one_letter_code
_entity_poly.pdbx_strand_id
1 'polypeptide(L)'
;INQINILKINLGKNNSTIKKGKFYAQLSYPQPYINSKQIKEVREKFKIHEKDTGSPEYQIAALSVRIAYMTSHVKKNPKDFSSTRGLIAMVSARKKLLKYLRSQ
;
A
#
# COMPACT_ATOMS: atom_id res chain seq x y z
N ILE A 1 -25.50 -12.34 -6.37
CA ILE A 1 -24.70 -11.12 -6.63
C ILE A 1 -23.34 -11.29 -5.92
N ASN A 2 -22.60 -12.35 -6.24
CA ASN A 2 -21.57 -12.44 -7.29
C ASN A 2 -20.33 -11.59 -7.01
N GLN A 3 -19.32 -12.28 -6.44
CA GLN A 3 -17.88 -12.14 -6.63
C GLN A 3 -17.35 -10.78 -7.12
N ILE A 4 -16.55 -10.09 -6.29
CA ILE A 4 -15.14 -9.82 -6.65
C ILE A 4 -14.28 -9.97 -5.37
N ASN A 5 -13.53 -11.07 -5.33
CA ASN A 5 -12.31 -11.22 -4.56
C ASN A 5 -11.32 -10.11 -4.98
N ILE A 6 -11.20 -9.04 -4.20
CA ILE A 6 -10.06 -8.12 -4.31
C ILE A 6 -9.20 -8.29 -3.07
N LEU A 7 -8.27 -9.24 -3.18
CA LEU A 7 -6.99 -9.31 -2.49
C LEU A 7 -7.02 -9.01 -0.99
N LYS A 8 -7.38 -10.06 -0.22
CA LYS A 8 -6.74 -10.29 1.08
C LYS A 8 -5.23 -10.38 0.84
N ILE A 9 -4.54 -9.24 0.89
CA ILE A 9 -3.09 -9.22 1.00
C ILE A 9 -2.81 -9.87 2.36
N ASN A 10 -2.35 -11.12 2.32
CA ASN A 10 -1.76 -11.83 3.44
C ASN A 10 -0.64 -10.94 4.01
N LEU A 11 -0.96 -10.12 5.01
CA LEU A 11 0.01 -9.69 5.99
C LEU A 11 0.33 -10.94 6.79
N GLY A 12 1.42 -11.62 6.41
CA GLY A 12 1.87 -12.85 7.01
C GLY A 12 1.89 -12.75 8.53
N LYS A 13 0.91 -13.39 9.18
CA LYS A 13 1.03 -13.84 10.56
C LYS A 13 1.88 -15.11 10.52
N ASN A 14 3.19 -14.94 10.38
CA ASN A 14 4.15 -16.01 10.61
C ASN A 14 4.33 -16.15 12.13
N ASN A 15 3.40 -16.84 12.78
CA ASN A 15 3.69 -17.48 14.06
C ASN A 15 4.59 -18.69 13.76
N SER A 16 5.90 -18.47 13.66
CA SER A 16 6.87 -19.56 13.61
C SER A 16 7.27 -19.98 15.02
N THR A 17 6.90 -21.20 15.37
CA THR A 17 7.45 -21.99 16.46
C THR A 17 8.97 -22.09 16.27
N ILE A 18 9.79 -21.47 17.12
CA ILE A 18 11.25 -21.73 17.15
C ILE A 18 11.73 -21.78 18.61
N LYS A 19 12.08 -22.98 19.08
CA LYS A 19 12.81 -23.20 20.34
C LYS A 19 14.28 -22.81 20.17
N LYS A 20 14.78 -22.12 21.20
CA LYS A 20 16.16 -21.94 21.69
C LYS A 20 17.27 -21.65 20.65
N GLY A 21 17.79 -20.43 20.73
CA GLY A 21 19.24 -20.22 20.68
C GLY A 21 19.84 -19.75 19.34
N LYS A 22 19.45 -18.56 18.88
CA LYS A 22 20.32 -17.60 18.15
C LYS A 22 19.79 -16.18 18.39
N PHE A 23 20.44 -15.42 19.27
CA PHE A 23 20.09 -14.02 19.53
C PHE A 23 20.77 -13.11 18.48
N TYR A 24 20.34 -13.21 17.24
CA TYR A 24 20.31 -12.02 16.39
C TYR A 24 18.90 -11.48 16.59
N ALA A 25 18.77 -10.29 17.18
CA ALA A 25 17.49 -9.59 17.18
C ALA A 25 16.98 -9.60 15.74
N GLN A 26 15.78 -10.13 15.50
CA GLN A 26 15.16 -10.10 14.18
C GLN A 26 15.10 -8.63 13.75
N LEU A 27 16.05 -8.20 12.92
CA LEU A 27 16.18 -6.80 12.54
C LEU A 27 15.04 -6.48 11.58
N SER A 28 13.96 -5.92 12.12
CA SER A 28 12.82 -5.49 11.32
C SER A 28 13.24 -4.30 10.45
N TYR A 29 13.04 -4.41 9.14
CA TYR A 29 13.29 -3.30 8.23
C TYR A 29 12.48 -2.06 8.62
N PRO A 30 13.00 -0.84 8.36
CA PRO A 30 12.29 0.39 8.65
C PRO A 30 10.99 0.46 7.81
N GLN A 31 9.91 0.96 8.42
CA GLN A 31 8.59 1.01 7.77
C GLN A 31 8.59 1.69 6.38
N PRO A 32 9.35 2.78 6.13
CA PRO A 32 9.49 3.35 4.78
C PRO A 32 10.01 2.37 3.72
N TYR A 33 10.95 1.50 4.07
CA TYR A 33 11.49 0.49 3.15
C TYR A 33 10.47 -0.60 2.84
N ILE A 34 9.73 -1.06 3.85
CA ILE A 34 8.66 -2.05 3.66
C ILE A 34 7.59 -1.48 2.72
N ASN A 35 7.20 -0.23 2.93
CA ASN A 35 6.23 0.46 2.09
C ASN A 35 6.72 0.62 0.63
N SER A 36 7.98 1.01 0.41
CA SER A 36 8.52 1.14 -0.96
C SER A 36 8.57 -0.20 -1.70
N LYS A 37 8.94 -1.27 -0.99
CA LYS A 37 8.93 -2.64 -1.51
C LYS A 37 7.51 -3.08 -1.89
N GLN A 38 6.54 -2.90 -0.98
CA GLN A 38 5.14 -3.24 -1.23
C GLN A 38 4.54 -2.46 -2.41
N ILE A 39 4.85 -1.17 -2.52
CA ILE A 39 4.43 -0.34 -3.66
C ILE A 39 4.97 -0.93 -4.96
N LYS A 40 6.25 -1.33 -5.01
CA LYS A 40 6.85 -1.94 -6.20
C LYS A 40 6.17 -3.27 -6.55
N GLU A 41 6.01 -4.17 -5.58
CA GLU A 41 5.37 -5.47 -5.78
C GLU A 41 3.93 -5.36 -6.28
N VAL A 42 3.17 -4.41 -5.74
CA VAL A 42 1.77 -4.18 -6.13
C VAL A 42 1.71 -3.56 -7.53
N ARG A 43 2.58 -2.60 -7.85
CA ARG A 43 2.64 -1.96 -9.17
C ARG A 43 2.88 -2.93 -10.30
N GLU A 44 3.84 -3.85 -10.15
CA GLU A 44 4.15 -4.83 -11.21
C GLU A 44 2.96 -5.75 -11.53
N LYS A 45 2.05 -5.99 -10.56
CA LYS A 45 0.86 -6.82 -10.77
C LYS A 45 -0.23 -6.15 -11.60
N PHE A 46 -0.29 -4.82 -11.59
CA PHE A 46 -1.32 -4.02 -12.27
C PHE A 46 -0.79 -3.31 -13.52
N LYS A 47 0.37 -3.73 -13.99
CA LYS A 47 1.05 -3.16 -15.14
C LYS A 47 0.46 -3.74 -16.42
N ILE A 48 0.10 -2.89 -17.39
CA ILE A 48 -0.48 -3.34 -18.66
C ILE A 48 0.62 -3.84 -19.63
N HIS A 49 1.78 -3.18 -19.62
CA HIS A 49 2.92 -3.52 -20.46
C HIS A 49 4.24 -3.24 -19.72
N GLU A 50 5.38 -3.80 -20.15
CA GLU A 50 6.64 -3.78 -19.39
C GLU A 50 7.18 -2.41 -18.98
N LYS A 51 6.76 -1.33 -19.64
CA LYS A 51 7.15 0.06 -19.33
C LYS A 51 6.01 0.93 -18.82
N ASP A 52 4.87 0.34 -18.49
CA ASP A 52 3.71 1.07 -17.99
C ASP A 52 4.01 1.64 -16.60
N THR A 53 3.95 2.96 -16.52
CA THR A 53 4.02 3.72 -15.27
C THR A 53 2.84 4.69 -15.12
N GLY A 54 1.95 4.71 -16.10
CA GLY A 54 0.98 5.78 -16.33
C GLY A 54 -0.47 5.33 -16.29
N SER A 55 -0.75 4.03 -16.45
CA SER A 55 -2.12 3.53 -16.45
C SER A 55 -2.85 3.85 -15.13
N PRO A 56 -4.18 4.08 -15.19
CA PRO A 56 -4.96 4.33 -14.00
C PRO A 56 -4.83 3.20 -12.96
N GLU A 57 -4.80 1.95 -13.39
CA GLU A 57 -4.63 0.76 -12.55
C GLU A 57 -3.30 0.78 -11.81
N TYR A 58 -2.19 1.01 -12.52
CA TYR A 58 -0.85 1.11 -11.94
C TYR A 58 -0.76 2.21 -10.88
N GLN A 59 -1.35 3.39 -11.17
CA GLN A 59 -1.36 4.51 -10.24
C GLN A 59 -2.26 4.27 -9.02
N ILE A 60 -3.46 3.72 -9.21
CA ILE A 60 -4.40 3.38 -8.14
C ILE A 60 -3.79 2.37 -7.18
N ALA A 61 -3.10 1.36 -7.72
CA ALA A 61 -2.47 0.31 -6.92
C ALA A 61 -1.40 0.91 -5.98
N ALA A 62 -0.55 1.80 -6.50
CA ALA A 62 0.46 2.51 -5.71
C ALA A 62 -0.14 3.45 -4.66
N LEU A 63 -1.18 4.21 -5.02
CA LEU A 63 -1.86 5.13 -4.10
C LEU A 63 -2.52 4.37 -2.95
N SER A 64 -3.07 3.18 -3.22
CA SER A 64 -3.75 2.37 -2.20
C SER A 64 -2.80 1.94 -1.08
N VAL A 65 -1.59 1.48 -1.42
CA VAL A 65 -0.56 1.12 -0.44
C VAL A 65 -0.11 2.34 0.37
N ARG A 66 0.15 3.47 -0.30
CA ARG A 66 0.56 4.72 0.37
C ARG A 66 -0.50 5.26 1.33
N ILE A 67 -1.78 5.22 0.95
CA ILE A 67 -2.90 5.66 1.78
C ILE A 67 -2.97 4.80 3.05
N ALA A 68 -2.81 3.49 2.95
CA ALA A 68 -2.81 2.60 4.11
C ALA A 68 -1.66 2.91 5.09
N TYR A 69 -0.46 3.13 4.56
CA TYR A 69 0.72 3.53 5.34
C TYR A 69 0.51 4.88 6.03
N MET A 70 0.06 5.89 5.28
CA MET A 70 -0.16 7.26 5.79
C MET A 70 -1.31 7.36 6.77
N THR A 71 -2.36 6.57 6.59
CA THR A 71 -3.46 6.50 7.55
C THR A 71 -2.97 6.05 8.92
N SER A 72 -2.07 5.07 8.96
CA SER A 72 -1.46 4.60 10.22
C SER A 72 -0.55 5.67 10.86
N HIS A 73 0.16 6.46 10.04
CA HIS A 73 1.00 7.56 10.51
C HIS A 73 0.17 8.70 11.11
N VAL A 74 -0.86 9.18 10.40
CA VAL A 74 -1.74 10.28 10.86
C VAL A 74 -2.53 9.89 12.11
N LYS A 75 -2.97 8.63 12.23
CA LYS A 75 -3.61 8.13 13.46
C LYS A 75 -2.72 8.24 14.69
N LYS A 76 -1.41 8.06 14.54
CA LYS A 76 -0.43 8.19 15.64
C LYS A 76 -0.06 9.65 15.91
N ASN A 77 -0.13 10.50 14.89
CA ASN A 77 0.27 11.90 14.94
C ASN A 77 -0.90 12.84 14.57
N PRO A 78 -1.90 12.98 15.45
CA PRO A 78 -3.11 13.75 15.14
C PRO A 78 -2.86 15.26 14.96
N LYS A 79 -1.74 15.77 15.47
CA LYS A 79 -1.35 17.19 15.35
C LYS A 79 -0.58 17.50 14.06
N ASP A 80 -0.25 16.49 13.25
CA ASP A 80 0.41 16.71 11.95
C ASP A 80 -0.62 16.96 10.84
N PHE A 81 -0.99 18.23 10.69
CA PHE A 81 -1.94 18.67 9.67
C PHE A 81 -1.36 18.62 8.25
N SER A 82 -0.04 18.72 8.09
CA SER A 82 0.62 18.65 6.79
C SER A 82 0.48 17.26 6.18
N SER A 83 0.79 16.22 6.97
CA SER A 83 0.60 14.82 6.56
C SER A 83 -0.87 14.49 6.32
N THR A 84 -1.78 15.04 7.11
CA THR A 84 -3.23 14.87 6.93
C THR A 84 -3.69 15.46 5.59
N ARG A 85 -3.22 16.66 5.24
CA ARG A 85 -3.52 17.29 3.93
C ARG A 85 -2.98 16.44 2.78
N GLY A 86 -1.77 15.90 2.91
CA GLY A 86 -1.19 14.98 1.94
C GLY A 86 -2.03 13.71 1.76
N LEU A 87 -2.50 13.12 2.85
CA LEU A 87 -3.40 11.95 2.84
C LEU A 87 -4.71 12.26 2.10
N ILE A 88 -5.36 13.39 2.40
CA ILE A 88 -6.61 13.81 1.73
C ILE A 88 -6.39 13.99 0.22
N ALA A 89 -5.27 14.61 -0.17
CA ALA A 89 -4.92 14.79 -1.58
C ALA A 89 -4.73 13.43 -2.30
N MET A 90 -4.04 12.48 -1.67
CA MET A 90 -3.88 11.12 -2.22
C MET A 90 -5.21 10.39 -2.38
N VAL A 91 -6.10 10.46 -1.39
CA VAL A 91 -7.45 9.86 -1.46
C VAL A 91 -8.25 10.48 -2.60
N SER A 92 -8.20 11.80 -2.74
CA SER A 92 -8.90 12.53 -3.82
C SER A 92 -8.37 12.15 -5.20
N ALA A 93 -7.05 12.04 -5.36
CA ALA A 93 -6.44 11.59 -6.61
C ALA A 93 -6.89 10.16 -6.99
N ARG A 94 -6.87 9.23 -6.03
CA ARG A 94 -7.34 7.84 -6.25
C ARG A 94 -8.82 7.82 -6.63
N LYS A 95 -9.66 8.64 -6.00
CA LYS A 95 -11.09 8.77 -6.33
C LYS A 95 -11.30 9.27 -7.77
N LYS A 96 -10.50 10.23 -8.24
CA LYS A 96 -10.56 10.73 -9.62
C LYS A 96 -10.21 9.63 -10.63
N LEU A 97 -9.13 8.88 -10.38
CA LEU A 97 -8.73 7.77 -11.26
C LEU A 97 -9.78 6.66 -11.31
N LEU A 98 -10.37 6.29 -10.16
CA LEU A 98 -11.47 5.33 -10.12
C LEU A 98 -12.72 5.83 -10.84
N LYS A 99 -13.03 7.13 -10.76
CA LYS A 99 -14.12 7.72 -11.52
C LYS A 99 -13.86 7.62 -13.02
N TYR A 100 -12.64 7.88 -13.46
CA TYR A 100 -12.23 7.77 -14.86
C TYR A 100 -12.42 6.34 -15.39
N LEU A 101 -11.96 5.33 -14.66
CA LEU A 101 -12.16 3.92 -15.04
C LEU A 101 -13.63 3.48 -15.09
N ARG A 102 -14.51 4.13 -14.31
CA ARG A 102 -15.95 3.85 -14.34
C ARG A 102 -16.70 4.54 -15.47
N SER A 103 -16.11 5.59 -16.05
CA SER A 103 -16.69 6.33 -17.17
C SER A 103 -16.23 5.86 -18.54
N GLN A 104 -15.21 4.99 -18.57
CA GLN A 104 -14.88 4.19 -19.75
C GLN A 104 -15.91 3.08 -19.92
#